data_AF-A0A931KK13-F1
#
_entry.id   AF-A0A931KK13-F1
#
_cell.length_a   1.000
_cell.length_b   1.000
_cell.length_c   1.000
_cell.angle_alpha   90.00
_cell.angle_beta   90.00
_cell.angle_gamma   90.00
#
_symmetry.space_group_name_H-M   'P 1'
#
loop_
_entity.id
_entity.type
_entity.pdbx_description
1 polymer ?
#
loop_
_entity_poly.entity_id
_entity_poly.type
_entity_poly.pdbx_seq_one_letter_code
_entity_poly.pdbx_strand_id
1 'polypeptide(L)'
;MRILVLLLSLCFSLGFSAPVQADPKPWPLTWKWSHWDPAWGVPQDFQPYYESNGKNPYPLMDADKNWTPKNWMTSPEVMEHHVRQFYAADIIRDRGTADGAPAITVGPNFYHLGLADQSRIIEFMDAAFSMTSAETPQTLFLYDWKTDEVIGVRTQKGLDLY
;
A
#
# COMPACT_ATOMS: atom_id res chain seq x y z
N MET A 1 52.78 -45.89 5.32
CA MET A 1 51.75 -45.96 4.24
C MET A 1 50.45 -46.41 4.92
N ARG A 2 49.55 -45.53 5.39
CA ARG A 2 48.64 -44.64 4.66
C ARG A 2 48.00 -45.33 3.45
N ILE A 3 46.72 -45.70 3.56
CA ILE A 3 45.63 -45.53 2.56
C ILE A 3 44.28 -45.81 3.27
N LEU A 4 43.48 -44.74 3.38
CA LEU A 4 42.01 -44.57 3.29
C LEU A 4 41.10 -45.65 3.90
N VAL A 5 40.22 -45.44 4.90
CA VAL A 5 39.21 -44.38 5.18
C VAL A 5 38.24 -44.15 4.01
N LEU A 6 36.98 -44.60 4.18
CA LEU A 6 35.70 -44.17 3.58
C LEU A 6 34.90 -45.27 2.88
N LEU A 7 33.72 -45.57 3.44
CA LEU A 7 32.46 -46.00 2.79
C LEU A 7 31.44 -46.18 3.94
N LEU A 8 31.14 -45.12 4.68
CA LEU A 8 30.13 -44.10 4.39
C LEU A 8 28.74 -44.71 4.17
N SER A 9 28.01 -44.73 5.28
CA SER A 9 26.56 -44.82 5.46
C SER A 9 25.74 -44.69 4.18
N LEU A 10 25.11 -45.79 3.79
CA LEU A 10 24.03 -45.81 2.82
C LEU A 10 22.84 -45.05 3.42
N CYS A 11 22.73 -43.76 3.08
CA CYS A 11 21.70 -42.85 3.50
C CYS A 11 20.31 -43.40 3.15
N PHE A 12 19.60 -43.84 4.19
CA PHE A 12 18.16 -44.00 4.19
C PHE A 12 17.54 -42.60 4.29
N SER A 13 17.27 -41.98 3.15
CA SER A 13 16.48 -40.76 3.07
C SER A 13 15.37 -40.94 2.05
N LEU A 14 14.35 -41.71 2.44
CA LEU A 14 12.99 -41.49 1.98
C LEU A 14 12.56 -40.11 2.49
N GLY A 15 12.93 -39.08 1.73
CA GLY A 15 12.44 -37.73 1.95
C GLY A 15 10.95 -37.73 1.69
N PHE A 16 10.17 -37.57 2.76
CA PHE A 16 8.76 -37.22 2.67
C PHE A 16 8.64 -35.94 1.84
N SER A 17 8.12 -36.04 0.61
CA SER A 17 7.58 -34.89 -0.08
C SER A 17 6.29 -34.49 0.64
N ALA A 18 6.41 -33.74 1.72
CA ALA A 18 5.28 -32.98 2.21
C ALA A 18 4.84 -32.04 1.08
N PRO A 19 3.54 -31.89 0.79
CA PRO A 19 3.13 -30.74 0.01
C PRO A 19 3.67 -29.50 0.75
N VAL A 20 4.42 -28.65 0.06
CA VAL A 20 4.54 -27.25 0.46
C VAL A 20 3.13 -26.69 0.34
N GLN A 21 2.35 -26.89 1.38
CA GLN A 21 1.13 -26.17 1.62
C GLN A 21 1.61 -24.79 2.03
N ALA A 22 1.58 -23.85 1.10
CA ALA A 22 1.81 -22.46 1.43
C ALA A 22 0.84 -22.12 2.56
N ASP A 23 1.39 -21.78 3.73
CA ASP A 23 0.58 -21.39 4.87
C ASP A 23 -0.38 -20.29 4.42
N PRO A 24 -1.68 -20.38 4.76
CA PRO A 24 -2.61 -19.29 4.49
C PRO A 24 -2.06 -18.04 5.17
N LYS A 25 -1.64 -17.05 4.36
CA LYS A 25 -0.97 -15.83 4.85
C LYS A 25 -1.85 -15.20 5.92
N PRO A 26 -1.49 -15.28 7.21
CA PRO A 26 -2.37 -14.78 8.24
C PRO A 26 -2.17 -13.26 8.29
N TRP A 27 -3.20 -12.53 7.84
CA TRP A 27 -3.49 -11.14 8.19
C TRP A 27 -2.57 -10.05 7.57
N PRO A 28 -3.12 -8.85 7.27
CA PRO A 28 -2.40 -7.75 6.58
C PRO A 28 -1.32 -7.05 7.42
N LEU A 29 -1.06 -7.51 8.66
CA LEU A 29 -0.17 -6.83 9.62
C LEU A 29 1.26 -7.42 9.70
N THR A 30 1.59 -8.43 8.90
CA THR A 30 2.90 -9.13 8.97
C THR A 30 3.93 -8.70 7.92
N TRP A 31 3.64 -7.67 7.13
CA TRP A 31 4.59 -7.16 6.14
C TRP A 31 5.67 -6.32 6.84
N LYS A 32 6.80 -6.95 7.16
CA LYS A 32 7.96 -6.30 7.80
C LYS A 32 8.41 -5.07 7.00
N TRP A 33 8.70 -4.00 7.74
CA TRP A 33 9.22 -2.71 7.30
C TRP A 33 10.44 -2.75 6.35
N SER A 34 11.22 -3.82 6.34
CA SER A 34 12.48 -3.91 5.58
C SER A 34 12.32 -3.96 4.06
N HIS A 35 11.11 -4.06 3.53
CA HIS A 35 10.86 -4.04 2.07
C HIS A 35 10.67 -2.63 1.49
N TRP A 36 10.57 -1.60 2.34
CA TRP A 36 10.24 -0.23 1.92
C TRP A 36 11.41 0.75 2.10
N ASP A 37 12.63 0.24 2.24
CA ASP A 37 13.82 1.06 2.33
C ASP A 37 13.99 1.90 1.04
N PRO A 38 14.01 3.24 1.11
CA PRO A 38 14.22 4.13 -0.04
C PRO A 38 15.59 3.95 -0.73
N ALA A 39 16.48 3.11 -0.20
CA ALA A 39 17.77 2.78 -0.80
C ALA A 39 17.72 2.07 -2.18
N TRP A 40 16.55 1.64 -2.68
CA TRP A 40 16.44 0.83 -3.91
C TRP A 40 15.98 1.54 -5.19
N GLY A 41 15.95 2.88 -5.22
CA GLY A 41 16.13 3.69 -6.44
C GLY A 41 15.39 3.23 -7.70
N VAL A 42 14.10 2.91 -7.62
CA VAL A 42 13.29 2.61 -8.81
C VAL A 42 12.97 3.94 -9.52
N PRO A 43 13.29 4.10 -10.82
CA PRO A 43 12.97 5.31 -11.56
C PRO A 43 11.48 5.68 -11.47
N GLN A 44 11.22 6.94 -11.14
CA GLN A 44 9.90 7.53 -10.96
C GLN A 44 9.28 7.87 -12.32
N ASP A 45 8.58 6.91 -12.91
CA ASP A 45 7.77 7.15 -14.12
C ASP A 45 6.32 7.54 -13.76
N PHE A 46 6.01 7.66 -12.46
CA PHE A 46 4.69 8.08 -11.99
C PHE A 46 4.46 9.55 -12.33
N GLN A 47 3.54 9.80 -13.25
CA GLN A 47 3.02 11.13 -13.56
C GLN A 47 1.65 11.24 -12.89
N PRO A 48 1.55 11.74 -11.64
CA PRO A 48 0.25 12.13 -11.11
C PRO A 48 -0.31 13.23 -12.01
N TYR A 49 -1.63 13.26 -12.17
CA TYR A 49 -2.30 14.34 -12.88
C TYR A 49 -2.13 15.64 -12.08
N TYR A 50 -1.01 16.31 -12.28
CA TYR A 50 -0.72 17.59 -11.64
C TYR A 50 -1.71 18.62 -12.17
N GLU A 51 -2.48 19.23 -11.25
CA GLU A 51 -3.25 20.42 -11.59
C GLU A 51 -2.27 21.57 -11.85
N SER A 52 -2.00 21.84 -13.12
CA SER A 52 -0.99 22.82 -13.53
C SER A 52 -1.36 24.28 -13.25
N ASN A 53 -2.56 24.59 -12.74
CA ASN A 53 -2.90 26.00 -12.48
C ASN A 53 -4.00 26.31 -11.45
N GLY A 54 -4.49 25.38 -10.62
CA GLY A 54 -5.49 25.61 -9.55
C GLY A 54 -6.80 26.35 -9.94
N LYS A 55 -7.00 26.68 -11.22
CA LYS A 55 -8.07 27.51 -11.79
C LYS A 55 -8.20 27.21 -13.29
N ASN A 56 -8.55 25.99 -13.66
CA ASN A 56 -9.38 25.81 -14.87
C ASN A 56 -10.08 24.45 -14.87
N PRO A 57 -11.42 24.42 -14.87
CA PRO A 57 -12.20 23.19 -14.93
C PRO A 57 -12.32 22.74 -16.39
N TYR A 58 -11.29 22.09 -16.93
CA TYR A 58 -11.52 21.15 -18.04
C TYR A 58 -11.88 19.79 -17.43
N PRO A 59 -12.81 19.04 -18.05
CA PRO A 59 -13.77 18.21 -17.32
C PRO A 59 -13.14 16.92 -16.77
N LEU A 60 -12.43 17.02 -15.66
CA LEU A 60 -12.22 15.90 -14.73
C LEU A 60 -13.53 15.47 -14.05
N MET A 61 -14.64 16.19 -14.29
CA MET A 61 -16.00 15.74 -13.93
C MET A 61 -16.45 14.46 -14.66
N ASP A 62 -15.71 14.00 -15.69
CA ASP A 62 -15.96 12.74 -16.41
C ASP A 62 -14.76 11.78 -16.42
N ALA A 63 -13.66 12.07 -15.71
CA ALA A 63 -12.65 11.05 -15.44
C ALA A 63 -13.30 10.04 -14.49
N ASP A 64 -13.95 9.02 -15.06
CA ASP A 64 -14.64 7.90 -14.44
C ASP A 64 -15.47 8.20 -13.18
N LYS A 65 -16.73 8.61 -13.39
CA LYS A 65 -17.82 8.44 -12.41
C LYS A 65 -17.99 6.98 -11.93
N ASN A 66 -17.37 6.04 -12.64
CA ASN A 66 -17.42 4.61 -12.39
C ASN A 66 -16.12 4.05 -11.78
N TRP A 67 -15.16 4.90 -11.44
CA TRP A 67 -13.92 4.42 -10.83
C TRP A 67 -14.24 3.78 -9.47
N THR A 68 -13.60 2.64 -9.22
CA THR A 68 -13.61 1.95 -7.93
C THR A 68 -12.19 1.48 -7.61
N PRO A 69 -11.85 1.20 -6.34
CA PRO A 69 -10.55 0.62 -5.99
C PRO A 69 -10.20 -0.64 -6.79
N LYS A 70 -11.20 -1.43 -7.18
CA LYS A 70 -11.02 -2.65 -7.98
C LYS A 70 -10.34 -2.39 -9.33
N ASN A 71 -10.52 -1.20 -9.90
CA ASN A 71 -9.87 -0.80 -11.15
C ASN A 71 -8.33 -0.77 -11.02
N TRP A 72 -7.81 -0.54 -9.81
CA TRP A 72 -6.36 -0.56 -9.49
C TRP A 72 -5.92 -1.82 -8.74
N MET A 73 -6.83 -2.79 -8.54
CA MET A 73 -6.59 -4.04 -7.82
C MET A 73 -6.94 -5.27 -8.65
N THR A 74 -6.67 -5.23 -9.97
CA THR A 74 -7.01 -6.33 -10.89
C THR A 74 -6.22 -7.61 -10.62
N SER A 75 -5.02 -7.48 -10.03
CA SER A 75 -4.23 -8.57 -9.47
C SER A 75 -3.43 -8.07 -8.25
N PRO A 76 -2.90 -8.97 -7.41
CA PRO A 76 -2.00 -8.59 -6.31
C PRO A 76 -0.79 -7.77 -6.77
N GLU A 77 -0.20 -8.12 -7.91
CA GLU A 77 0.98 -7.44 -8.47
C GLU A 77 0.65 -6.02 -8.93
N VAL A 78 -0.54 -5.82 -9.52
CA VAL A 78 -1.01 -4.49 -9.95
C VAL A 78 -1.30 -3.61 -8.74
N MET A 79 -1.98 -4.15 -7.73
CA MET A 79 -2.22 -3.45 -6.47
C MET A 79 -0.89 -3.03 -5.82
N GLU A 80 0.05 -3.96 -5.68
CA GLU A 80 1.37 -3.68 -5.10
C GLU A 80 2.13 -2.63 -5.90
N HIS A 81 2.05 -2.68 -7.24
CA HIS A 81 2.63 -1.67 -8.09
C HIS A 81 2.09 -0.27 -7.76
N HIS A 82 0.77 -0.09 -7.68
CA HIS A 82 0.17 1.21 -7.34
C HIS A 82 0.57 1.70 -5.95
N VAL A 83 0.51 0.82 -4.93
CA VAL A 83 0.98 1.15 -3.58
C VAL A 83 2.42 1.65 -3.63
N ARG A 84 3.31 0.91 -4.28
CA ARG A 84 4.73 1.29 -4.40
C ARG A 84 4.90 2.63 -5.09
N GLN A 85 4.13 2.93 -6.14
CA GLN A 85 4.20 4.23 -6.81
C GLN A 85 3.77 5.37 -5.89
N PHE A 86 2.75 5.19 -5.03
CA PHE A 86 2.35 6.24 -4.09
C PHE A 86 3.40 6.54 -3.03
N TYR A 87 4.08 5.52 -2.52
CA TYR A 87 5.22 5.70 -1.62
C TYR A 87 6.42 6.33 -2.35
N ALA A 88 6.77 5.82 -3.53
CA ALA A 88 7.91 6.32 -4.31
C ALA A 88 7.71 7.78 -4.75
N ALA A 89 6.47 8.19 -5.00
CA ALA A 89 6.11 9.56 -5.37
C ALA A 89 5.90 10.49 -4.16
N ASP A 90 6.15 10.03 -2.93
CA ASP A 90 5.97 10.82 -1.72
C ASP A 90 4.54 11.39 -1.55
N ILE A 91 3.55 10.61 -1.98
CA ILE A 91 2.12 10.88 -1.78
C ILE A 91 1.65 10.24 -0.48
N ILE A 92 2.09 9.00 -0.22
CA ILE A 92 1.89 8.30 1.04
C ILE A 92 3.26 8.09 1.67
N ARG A 93 3.42 8.47 2.94
CA ARG A 93 4.67 8.25 3.67
C ARG A 93 4.60 7.10 4.64
N ASP A 94 3.45 6.94 5.30
CA ASP A 94 3.26 5.86 6.25
C ASP A 94 1.81 5.40 6.30
N ARG A 95 1.61 4.17 6.77
CA ARG A 95 0.31 3.63 7.14
C ARG A 95 0.45 2.85 8.44
N GLY A 96 -0.53 2.95 9.31
CA GLY A 96 -0.49 2.23 10.58
C GLY A 96 -1.73 2.48 11.39
N THR A 97 -1.53 2.61 12.70
CA THR A 97 -2.59 2.92 13.65
C THR A 97 -2.15 4.07 14.54
N ALA A 98 -3.01 5.07 14.70
CA ALA A 98 -2.87 6.13 15.69
C ALA A 98 -3.99 5.96 16.72
N ASP A 99 -3.65 5.87 18.00
CA ASP A 99 -4.60 5.66 19.11
C ASP A 99 -5.59 4.49 18.90
N GLY A 100 -5.12 3.41 18.26
CA GLY A 100 -5.93 2.22 17.97
C GLY A 100 -6.89 2.37 16.78
N ALA A 101 -6.88 3.51 16.09
CA ALA A 101 -7.61 3.72 14.84
C ALA A 101 -6.65 3.63 13.63
N PRO A 102 -7.11 3.13 12.47
CA PRO A 102 -6.29 3.10 11.27
C PRO A 102 -5.93 4.53 10.83
N ALA A 103 -4.68 4.72 10.41
CA ALA A 103 -4.15 6.01 10.03
C ALA A 103 -3.21 5.90 8.81
N ILE A 104 -3.22 6.94 7.99
CA ILE A 104 -2.29 7.16 6.89
C ILE A 104 -1.60 8.51 7.09
N THR A 105 -0.28 8.54 6.97
CA THR A 105 0.48 9.78 6.89
C THR A 105 0.71 10.12 5.42
N VAL A 106 0.19 11.25 4.97
CA VAL A 106 0.34 11.71 3.59
C VAL A 106 1.62 12.52 3.43
N GLY A 107 2.26 12.42 2.26
CA GLY A 107 3.44 13.19 1.91
C GLY A 107 3.11 14.51 1.20
N PRO A 108 4.13 15.35 0.93
CA PRO A 108 3.96 16.67 0.33
C PRO A 108 3.29 16.63 -1.05
N ASN A 109 3.53 15.59 -1.86
CA ASN A 109 2.94 15.51 -3.19
C ASN A 109 1.44 15.18 -3.17
N PHE A 110 0.90 14.71 -2.05
CA PHE A 110 -0.54 14.52 -1.88
C PHE A 110 -1.30 15.85 -2.05
N TYR A 111 -0.75 16.96 -1.57
CA TYR A 111 -1.37 18.29 -1.65
C TYR A 111 -1.38 18.88 -3.06
N HIS A 112 -0.62 18.30 -3.99
CA HIS A 112 -0.59 18.74 -5.39
C HIS A 112 -1.63 18.01 -6.25
N LEU A 113 -2.32 17.02 -5.68
CA LEU A 113 -3.39 16.27 -6.34
C LEU A 113 -4.71 17.01 -6.22
N GLY A 114 -5.56 16.86 -7.24
CA GLY A 114 -6.96 17.27 -7.13
C GLY A 114 -7.72 16.44 -6.10
N LEU A 115 -8.78 17.00 -5.52
CA LEU A 115 -9.61 16.35 -4.49
C LEU A 115 -10.10 14.95 -4.92
N ALA A 116 -10.44 14.78 -6.20
CA ALA A 116 -10.86 13.49 -6.73
C ALA A 116 -9.75 12.43 -6.65
N ASP A 117 -8.52 12.79 -6.98
CA ASP A 117 -7.39 11.87 -6.95
C ASP A 117 -6.93 11.60 -5.52
N GLN A 118 -6.96 12.61 -4.64
CA GLN A 118 -6.77 12.43 -3.20
C GLN A 118 -7.77 11.39 -2.66
N SER A 119 -9.05 11.55 -2.97
CA SER A 119 -10.09 10.60 -2.56
C SER A 119 -9.82 9.19 -3.09
N ARG A 120 -9.47 9.05 -4.37
CA ARG A 120 -9.19 7.73 -5.00
C ARG A 120 -8.01 7.03 -4.36
N ILE A 121 -6.92 7.74 -4.14
CA ILE A 121 -5.73 7.16 -3.52
C ILE A 121 -6.05 6.67 -2.11
N ILE A 122 -6.75 7.48 -1.33
CA ILE A 122 -7.09 7.13 0.05
C ILE A 122 -8.11 5.99 0.09
N GLU A 123 -9.09 5.97 -0.81
CA GLU A 123 -10.03 4.85 -0.97
C GLU A 123 -9.35 3.56 -1.43
N PHE A 124 -8.40 3.67 -2.35
CA PHE A 124 -7.59 2.54 -2.78
C PHE A 124 -6.73 1.99 -1.64
N MET A 125 -6.07 2.85 -0.88
CA MET A 125 -5.23 2.44 0.25
C MET A 125 -6.07 1.74 1.33
N ASP A 126 -7.25 2.27 1.63
CA ASP A 126 -8.19 1.64 2.55
C ASP A 126 -8.60 0.24 2.06
N ALA A 127 -9.00 0.11 0.79
CA ALA A 127 -9.40 -1.17 0.21
C ALA A 127 -8.25 -2.18 0.11
N ALA A 128 -7.05 -1.74 -0.28
CA ALA A 128 -5.88 -2.59 -0.46
C ALA A 128 -5.41 -3.22 0.86
N PHE A 129 -5.56 -2.49 1.97
CA PHE A 129 -5.12 -2.94 3.30
C PHE A 129 -6.26 -3.32 4.24
N SER A 130 -7.52 -3.19 3.79
CA SER A 130 -8.71 -3.41 4.62
C SER A 130 -8.64 -2.61 5.92
N MET A 131 -8.28 -1.33 5.84
CA MET A 131 -8.03 -0.49 7.02
C MET A 131 -9.35 -0.22 7.77
N THR A 132 -10.42 0.06 7.04
CA THR A 132 -11.79 0.18 7.55
C THR A 132 -12.67 -0.97 7.04
N SER A 133 -13.61 -1.40 7.87
CA SER A 133 -14.56 -2.48 7.58
C SER A 133 -15.74 -2.40 8.55
N ALA A 134 -16.67 -3.35 8.46
CA ALA A 134 -17.72 -3.49 9.48
C ALA A 134 -17.17 -3.96 10.84
N GLU A 135 -16.01 -4.61 10.85
CA GLU A 135 -15.39 -5.23 12.04
C GLU A 135 -14.23 -4.38 12.61
N THR A 136 -13.77 -3.37 11.88
CA THR A 136 -12.70 -2.44 12.27
C THR A 136 -13.24 -1.03 12.42
N PRO A 137 -12.47 -0.07 12.98
CA PRO A 137 -12.91 1.32 13.04
C PRO A 137 -13.34 1.82 11.65
N GLN A 138 -14.53 2.41 11.58
CA GLN A 138 -15.14 2.87 10.32
C GLN A 138 -14.60 4.24 9.85
N THR A 139 -13.48 4.65 10.44
CA THR A 139 -12.85 5.94 10.19
C THR A 139 -11.36 5.72 10.07
N LEU A 140 -10.82 6.16 8.94
CA LEU A 140 -9.40 6.21 8.64
C LEU A 140 -8.94 7.66 8.76
N PHE A 141 -7.94 7.91 9.60
CA PHE A 141 -7.40 9.26 9.81
C PHE A 141 -6.26 9.54 8.84
N LEU A 142 -6.19 10.79 8.37
CA LEU A 142 -5.11 11.28 7.53
C LEU A 142 -4.29 12.28 8.33
N TYR A 143 -2.99 12.03 8.41
CA TYR A 143 -2.02 12.87 9.11
C TYR A 143 -1.10 13.57 8.11
N ASP A 144 -0.82 14.85 8.36
CA ASP A 144 0.24 15.54 7.66
C ASP A 144 1.62 15.05 8.12
N TRP A 145 2.50 14.75 7.18
CA TRP A 145 3.85 14.28 7.48
C TRP A 145 4.72 15.27 8.26
N LYS A 146 4.45 16.57 8.16
CA LYS A 146 5.31 17.63 8.70
C LYS A 146 4.84 18.08 10.08
N THR A 147 3.53 18.24 10.26
CA THR A 147 2.95 18.74 11.52
C THR A 147 2.45 17.63 12.43
N ASP A 148 2.27 16.41 11.91
CA ASP A 148 1.62 15.29 12.62
C ASP A 148 0.17 15.64 13.05
N GLU A 149 -0.44 16.62 12.40
CA GLU A 149 -1.83 17.00 12.63
C GLU A 149 -2.76 16.19 11.72
N VAL A 150 -3.97 15.91 12.23
CA VAL A 150 -5.04 15.31 11.42
C VAL A 150 -5.55 16.36 10.43
N ILE A 151 -5.39 16.07 9.15
CA ILE A 151 -5.83 16.94 8.04
C ILE A 151 -7.12 16.45 7.39
N GLY A 152 -7.63 15.29 7.82
CA GLY A 152 -8.84 14.74 7.26
C GLY A 152 -9.16 13.35 7.77
N VAL A 153 -10.34 12.90 7.37
CA VAL A 153 -10.87 11.58 7.71
C VAL A 153 -11.55 10.97 6.50
N ARG A 154 -11.34 9.67 6.31
CA ARG A 154 -12.13 8.86 5.38
C ARG A 154 -13.14 8.06 6.18
N THR A 155 -14.40 8.14 5.78
CA THR A 155 -15.49 7.29 6.29
C THR A 155 -16.18 6.58 5.13
N GLN A 156 -17.22 5.79 5.41
CA GLN A 156 -18.09 5.22 4.38
C GLN A 156 -18.75 6.28 3.48
N LYS A 157 -18.83 7.54 3.91
CA LYS A 157 -19.39 8.65 3.13
C LYS A 157 -18.39 9.26 2.14
N GLY A 158 -17.11 8.90 2.24
CA GLY A 158 -16.02 9.47 1.46
C GLY A 158 -14.93 10.12 2.31
N LEU A 159 -14.01 10.80 1.63
CA LEU A 159 -12.95 11.59 2.23
C LEU A 159 -13.44 13.00 2.56
N ASP A 160 -13.13 13.46 3.77
CA ASP A 160 -13.34 14.83 4.25
C ASP A 160 -11.98 15.41 4.69
N LEU A 161 -11.63 16.59 4.19
CA LEU A 161 -10.35 17.26 4.45
C LEU A 161 -10.61 18.61 5.15
N TYR A 162 -9.70 18.99 6.05
CA TYR A 162 -9.83 20.16 6.93
C TYR A 162 -9.02 21.38 6.46
#